data_AF-A0A7Y5JXS6-F1
#
_entry.id   AF-A0A7Y5JXS6-F1
#
_cell.length_a   1.000
_cell.length_b   1.000
_cell.length_c   1.000
_cell.angle_alpha   90.00
_cell.angle_beta   90.00
_cell.angle_gamma   90.00
#
_symmetry.space_group_name_H-M   'P 1'
#
loop_
_entity.id
_entity.type
_entity.pdbx_description
1 polymer ?
#
loop_
_entity_poly.entity_id
_entity_poly.type
_entity_poly.pdbx_seq_one_letter_code
_entity_poly.pdbx_strand_id
1 'polypeptide(L)'
;MTGAPASLAALVRTVYAGGDLTRTASPTAAAALKGRKAATGSLNATAKVGSWMGTPVAVVTSGDDVTLAVGPTWKVVGGWWPSLGVPKPSLGGGPRFVLAIGSDARPGQPLERTRADVLQVIGVDGKGGGGVMGMARDLYVPLSTGGRGKINSAMVFGGPRAQVSTVRKVTGLPIEGYVVLGFTGFTRIVDEQGGIPIVIPKTVVASHARNMVIKAGPQTLTGKQALAYARERKTLPDGDFGRSRHQGEVILAAAVKAKLAGPIAIPSALTSFSKVGKSNLTAEQILTFTAGLHQVSPLKVGRGVAKGAFGTAGGQSIVVLGNEARRLFSQFRDGNLS
;
A
#
# COMPACT_ATOMS: atom_id res chain seq x y z
N MET A 1 25.09 -12.84 11.69
CA MET A 1 23.92 -12.07 11.22
C MET A 1 24.41 -10.73 10.73
N THR A 2 24.18 -10.43 9.46
CA THR A 2 24.71 -9.22 8.80
C THR A 2 23.66 -8.11 8.81
N GLY A 3 24.06 -6.87 9.13
CA GLY A 3 23.19 -5.69 9.06
C GLY A 3 22.21 -5.48 10.23
N ALA A 4 22.25 -6.31 11.27
CA ALA A 4 21.40 -6.19 12.45
C ALA A 4 22.12 -5.47 13.61
N PRO A 5 21.46 -4.53 14.32
CA PRO A 5 21.88 -4.11 15.65
C PRO A 5 21.96 -5.30 16.62
N ALA A 6 22.86 -5.23 17.61
CA ALA A 6 23.09 -6.33 18.56
C ALA A 6 21.80 -6.79 19.28
N SER A 7 20.93 -5.86 19.69
CA SER A 7 19.66 -6.17 20.34
C SER A 7 18.66 -6.87 19.42
N LEU A 8 18.63 -6.52 18.13
CA LEU A 8 17.82 -7.23 17.13
C LEU A 8 18.35 -8.64 16.89
N ALA A 9 19.67 -8.79 16.80
CA ALA A 9 20.30 -10.10 16.63
C ALA A 9 20.01 -11.03 17.82
N ALA A 10 20.04 -10.51 19.04
CA ALA A 10 19.67 -11.26 20.25
C ALA A 10 18.20 -11.71 20.24
N LEU A 11 17.28 -10.82 19.84
CA LEU A 11 15.86 -11.17 19.69
C LEU A 11 15.67 -12.29 18.68
N VAL A 12 16.26 -12.18 17.49
CA VAL A 12 16.10 -13.20 16.45
C VAL A 12 16.74 -14.52 16.87
N ARG A 13 17.90 -14.53 17.55
CA ARG A 13 18.44 -15.77 18.12
C ARG A 13 17.47 -16.43 19.10
N THR A 14 16.76 -15.64 19.91
CA THR A 14 15.72 -16.15 20.82
C THR A 14 14.56 -16.81 20.05
N VAL A 15 14.16 -16.22 18.91
CA VAL A 15 13.20 -16.85 18.00
C VAL A 15 13.73 -18.22 17.55
N TYR A 16 14.91 -18.31 16.95
CA TYR A 16 15.39 -19.57 16.37
C TYR A 16 15.80 -20.61 17.42
N ALA A 17 16.14 -20.21 18.65
CA ALA A 17 16.47 -21.12 19.75
C ALA A 17 15.25 -21.69 20.49
N GLY A 18 14.02 -21.33 20.10
CA GLY A 18 12.82 -21.77 20.82
C GLY A 18 12.60 -21.07 22.18
N GLY A 19 13.29 -19.96 22.43
CA GLY A 19 13.19 -19.21 23.70
C GLY A 19 11.84 -18.51 23.94
N ASP A 20 11.66 -17.95 25.14
CA ASP A 20 10.46 -17.21 25.50
C ASP A 20 10.34 -15.89 24.73
N LEU A 21 9.14 -15.61 24.22
CA LEU A 21 8.80 -14.42 23.42
C LEU A 21 7.62 -13.63 24.02
N THR A 22 7.12 -13.99 25.20
CA THR A 22 5.93 -13.37 25.83
C THR A 22 6.00 -11.84 25.93
N ARG A 23 7.19 -11.28 26.16
CA ARG A 23 7.41 -9.81 26.27
C ARG A 23 8.01 -9.17 25.02
N THR A 24 8.47 -9.99 24.07
CA THR A 24 9.28 -9.56 22.92
C THR A 24 8.64 -9.92 21.57
N ALA A 25 7.38 -10.34 21.57
CA ALA A 25 6.57 -10.52 20.37
C ALA A 25 5.16 -9.92 20.55
N SER A 26 4.51 -9.53 19.45
CA SER A 26 3.09 -9.20 19.45
C SER A 26 2.27 -10.46 19.77
N PRO A 27 1.04 -10.34 20.31
CA PRO A 27 0.23 -11.50 20.67
C PRO A 27 0.05 -12.51 19.52
N THR A 28 -0.16 -12.01 18.29
CA THR A 28 -0.32 -12.85 17.10
C THR A 28 0.98 -13.55 16.71
N ALA A 29 2.12 -12.85 16.77
CA ALA A 29 3.42 -13.45 16.46
C ALA A 29 3.84 -14.48 17.54
N ALA A 30 3.62 -14.17 18.81
CA ALA A 30 3.88 -15.08 19.92
C ALA A 30 3.05 -16.37 19.79
N ALA A 31 1.77 -16.25 19.43
CA ALA A 31 0.90 -17.39 19.20
C ALA A 31 1.37 -18.26 18.01
N ALA A 32 1.79 -17.65 16.90
CA ALA A 32 2.29 -18.38 15.73
C ALA A 32 3.63 -19.08 16.00
N LEU A 33 4.49 -18.50 16.84
CA LEU A 33 5.78 -19.05 17.24
C LEU A 33 5.70 -20.04 18.40
N LYS A 34 4.51 -20.29 18.94
CA LYS A 34 4.28 -21.27 20.01
C LYS A 34 4.49 -22.69 19.46
N GLY A 35 5.34 -23.48 20.11
CA GLY A 35 5.62 -24.86 19.70
C GLY A 35 6.52 -25.00 18.47
N ARG A 36 7.15 -23.91 18.01
CA ARG A 36 8.14 -23.94 16.93
C ARG A 36 9.33 -24.84 17.30
N LYS A 37 9.95 -25.46 16.30
CA LYS A 37 11.18 -26.23 16.48
C LYS A 37 12.35 -25.27 16.70
N ALA A 38 13.30 -25.67 17.54
CA ALA A 38 14.57 -24.98 17.63
C ALA A 38 15.42 -25.30 16.38
N ALA A 39 16.12 -24.31 15.86
CA ALA A 39 17.01 -24.50 14.72
C ALA A 39 18.23 -25.35 15.11
N THR A 40 18.50 -26.40 14.32
CA THR A 40 19.64 -27.31 14.51
C THR A 40 20.79 -26.90 13.60
N GLY A 41 21.46 -25.78 13.90
CA GLY A 41 22.58 -25.29 13.09
C GLY A 41 22.95 -23.83 13.31
N SER A 42 23.95 -23.35 12.57
CA SER A 42 24.35 -21.95 12.61
C SER A 42 23.31 -21.05 11.92
N LEU A 43 22.91 -19.98 12.60
CA LEU A 43 21.93 -19.02 12.07
C LEU A 43 22.59 -18.05 11.09
N ASN A 44 22.48 -18.35 9.80
CA ASN A 44 22.88 -17.46 8.71
C ASN A 44 21.70 -16.56 8.33
N ALA A 45 21.70 -15.34 8.88
CA ALA A 45 20.63 -14.38 8.68
C ALA A 45 21.15 -13.01 8.23
N THR A 46 20.37 -12.36 7.37
CA THR A 46 20.58 -10.99 6.90
C THR A 46 19.45 -10.11 7.42
N ALA A 47 19.79 -8.96 7.97
CA ALA A 47 18.82 -7.98 8.44
C ALA A 47 18.93 -6.68 7.64
N LYS A 48 17.77 -6.07 7.38
CA LYS A 48 17.65 -4.70 6.93
C LYS A 48 16.87 -3.92 7.96
N VAL A 49 17.40 -2.78 8.38
CA VAL A 49 16.74 -1.83 9.27
C VAL A 49 16.31 -0.61 8.45
N GLY A 50 15.17 -0.04 8.82
CA GLY A 50 14.62 1.19 8.29
C GLY A 50 13.79 1.92 9.34
N SER A 51 13.00 2.87 8.89
CA SER A 51 12.09 3.64 9.74
C SER A 51 10.74 3.80 9.08
N TRP A 52 9.68 3.75 9.90
CA TRP A 52 8.34 4.15 9.53
C TRP A 52 7.85 5.26 10.44
N MET A 53 7.62 6.45 9.87
CA MET A 53 7.16 7.63 10.63
C MET A 53 7.98 7.87 11.92
N GLY A 54 9.30 7.67 11.87
CA GLY A 54 10.21 7.79 13.01
C GLY A 54 10.39 6.52 13.86
N THR A 55 9.52 5.53 13.73
CA THR A 55 9.62 4.26 14.45
C THR A 55 10.57 3.29 13.72
N PRO A 56 11.60 2.72 14.37
CA PRO A 56 12.47 1.73 13.73
C PRO A 56 11.70 0.47 13.31
N VAL A 57 11.99 -0.02 12.11
CA VAL A 57 11.45 -1.29 11.58
C VAL A 57 12.58 -2.14 11.04
N ALA A 58 12.42 -3.46 11.10
CA ALA A 58 13.39 -4.38 10.54
C ALA A 58 12.72 -5.58 9.88
N VAL A 59 13.38 -6.06 8.82
CA VAL A 59 13.12 -7.36 8.22
C VAL A 59 14.39 -8.17 8.32
N VAL A 60 14.26 -9.40 8.81
CA VAL A 60 15.37 -10.36 8.92
C VAL A 60 15.01 -11.61 8.13
N THR A 61 15.88 -11.99 7.19
CA THR A 61 15.73 -13.19 6.33
C THR A 61 16.76 -14.25 6.72
N SER A 62 16.36 -15.52 6.78
CA SER A 62 17.27 -16.66 6.93
C SER A 62 16.73 -17.85 6.14
N GLY A 63 17.37 -18.20 5.02
CA GLY A 63 16.74 -19.09 4.03
C GLY A 63 15.39 -18.54 3.59
N ASP A 64 14.34 -19.36 3.68
CA ASP A 64 12.96 -18.96 3.35
C ASP A 64 12.24 -18.24 4.50
N ASP A 65 12.82 -18.22 5.70
CA ASP A 65 12.20 -17.58 6.87
C ASP A 65 12.32 -16.06 6.81
N VAL A 66 11.28 -15.38 7.29
CA VAL A 66 11.24 -13.94 7.47
C VAL A 66 10.71 -13.58 8.85
N THR A 67 11.46 -12.75 9.56
CA THR A 67 11.06 -12.15 10.84
C THR A 67 10.87 -10.64 10.65
N LEU A 68 9.70 -10.14 11.01
CA LEU A 68 9.37 -8.72 11.01
C LEU A 68 9.47 -8.18 12.44
N ALA A 69 10.21 -7.10 12.63
CA ALA A 69 10.39 -6.50 13.96
C ALA A 69 10.21 -4.99 13.97
N VAL A 70 9.72 -4.47 15.09
CA VAL A 70 9.53 -3.03 15.35
C VAL A 70 10.32 -2.64 16.58
N GLY A 71 11.08 -1.55 16.51
CA GLY A 71 11.91 -1.01 17.58
C GLY A 71 11.31 0.27 18.22
N PRO A 72 12.08 1.02 19.04
CA PRO A 72 13.51 0.83 19.32
C PRO A 72 13.83 -0.34 20.26
N THR A 73 12.92 -0.68 21.17
CA THR A 73 12.96 -1.97 21.88
C THR A 73 12.34 -3.01 20.97
N TRP A 74 13.19 -3.82 20.33
CA TRP A 74 12.75 -4.75 19.30
C TRP A 74 11.69 -5.72 19.81
N LYS A 75 10.57 -5.78 19.08
CA LYS A 75 9.53 -6.79 19.23
C LYS A 75 9.27 -7.45 17.88
N VAL A 76 9.12 -8.77 17.87
CA VAL A 76 8.66 -9.51 16.68
C VAL A 76 7.18 -9.21 16.49
N VAL A 77 6.81 -8.64 15.35
CA VAL A 77 5.41 -8.28 15.06
C VAL A 77 4.74 -9.20 14.04
N GLY A 78 5.53 -10.03 13.36
CA GLY A 78 5.04 -10.97 12.36
C GLY A 78 6.17 -11.63 11.59
N GLY A 79 5.80 -12.40 10.57
CA GLY A 79 6.76 -13.15 9.76
C GLY A 79 6.22 -14.48 9.27
N TRP A 80 7.10 -15.29 8.69
CA TRP A 80 6.87 -16.68 8.36
C TRP A 80 8.14 -17.48 8.63
N TRP A 81 8.00 -18.68 9.19
CA TRP A 81 9.12 -19.48 9.68
C TRP A 81 8.97 -20.96 9.29
N PRO A 82 8.91 -21.29 7.98
CA PRO A 82 8.82 -22.67 7.53
C PRO A 82 9.97 -23.55 8.07
N SER A 83 11.18 -23.01 8.22
CA SER A 83 12.32 -23.77 8.75
C SER A 83 12.12 -24.20 10.22
N LEU A 84 11.33 -23.43 10.97
CA LEU A 84 10.97 -23.72 12.37
C LEU A 84 9.69 -24.56 12.50
N GLY A 85 9.12 -25.03 11.37
CA GLY A 85 7.88 -25.80 11.33
C GLY A 85 6.62 -24.99 11.58
N VAL A 86 6.66 -23.66 11.42
CA VAL A 86 5.47 -22.80 11.56
C VAL A 86 4.66 -22.84 10.26
N PRO A 87 3.41 -23.36 10.27
CA PRO A 87 2.72 -23.76 9.05
C PRO A 87 2.14 -22.59 8.24
N LYS A 88 1.92 -21.42 8.85
CA LYS A 88 1.30 -20.26 8.21
C LYS A 88 2.01 -18.96 8.60
N PRO A 89 2.09 -17.97 7.70
CA PRO A 89 2.56 -16.64 8.04
C PRO A 89 1.70 -15.99 9.14
N SER A 90 2.34 -15.23 10.02
CA SER A 90 1.70 -14.33 10.99
C SER A 90 1.83 -12.90 10.50
N LEU A 91 0.80 -12.39 9.82
CA LEU A 91 0.81 -11.06 9.18
C LEU A 91 -0.43 -10.21 9.54
N GLY A 92 -1.08 -10.51 10.66
CA GLY A 92 -2.41 -9.97 10.99
C GLY A 92 -3.51 -10.68 10.18
N GLY A 93 -4.64 -11.00 10.83
CA GLY A 93 -5.73 -11.72 10.16
C GLY A 93 -6.27 -10.98 8.95
N GLY A 94 -6.64 -11.72 7.88
CA GLY A 94 -7.29 -11.17 6.68
C GLY A 94 -8.82 -11.18 6.79
N PRO A 95 -9.53 -10.36 5.99
CA PRO A 95 -8.99 -9.42 5.01
C PRO A 95 -8.50 -8.11 5.61
N ARG A 96 -7.50 -7.49 4.98
CA ARG A 96 -6.86 -6.24 5.41
C ARG A 96 -6.89 -5.21 4.29
N PHE A 97 -7.10 -3.93 4.63
CA PHE A 97 -7.25 -2.86 3.64
C PHE A 97 -6.50 -1.59 4.04
N VAL A 98 -5.82 -0.96 3.09
CA VAL A 98 -5.16 0.34 3.26
C VAL A 98 -5.60 1.29 2.15
N LEU A 99 -5.88 2.55 2.49
CA LEU A 99 -6.19 3.59 1.51
C LEU A 99 -4.91 4.32 1.09
N ALA A 100 -4.51 4.18 -0.18
CA ALA A 100 -3.49 5.02 -0.78
C ALA A 100 -4.13 6.30 -1.34
N ILE A 101 -3.60 7.44 -0.90
CA ILE A 101 -4.08 8.78 -1.22
C ILE A 101 -2.98 9.57 -1.94
N GLY A 102 -3.33 10.11 -3.10
CA GLY A 102 -2.51 11.07 -3.84
C GLY A 102 -3.06 12.47 -3.66
N SER A 103 -2.25 13.32 -3.03
CA SER A 103 -2.57 14.71 -2.73
C SER A 103 -2.19 15.61 -3.92
N ASP A 104 -3.08 16.54 -4.31
CA ASP A 104 -2.78 17.59 -5.30
C ASP A 104 -2.00 18.78 -4.70
N ALA A 105 -1.42 18.60 -3.49
CA ALA A 105 -0.57 19.60 -2.87
C ALA A 105 0.61 20.00 -3.77
N ARG A 106 0.73 21.30 -3.99
CA ARG A 106 1.85 21.97 -4.67
C ARG A 106 2.94 22.35 -3.66
N PRO A 107 4.16 22.69 -4.11
CA PRO A 107 5.20 23.19 -3.22
C PRO A 107 4.67 24.30 -2.30
N GLY A 108 4.91 24.18 -0.99
CA GLY A 108 4.41 25.08 0.03
C GLY A 108 2.99 24.80 0.56
N GLN A 109 2.22 23.90 -0.07
CA GLN A 109 0.88 23.54 0.40
C GLN A 109 0.90 22.39 1.42
N PRO A 110 -0.02 22.39 2.39
CA PRO A 110 -0.16 21.29 3.35
C PRO A 110 -0.64 20.01 2.66
N LEU A 111 0.20 18.97 2.68
CA LEU A 111 -0.06 17.69 2.02
C LEU A 111 -1.44 17.09 2.39
N GLU A 112 -1.82 17.20 3.66
CA GLU A 112 -3.01 16.58 4.24
C GLU A 112 -4.27 17.48 4.18
N ARG A 113 -4.19 18.67 3.58
CA ARG A 113 -5.31 19.65 3.52
C ARG A 113 -5.64 20.13 2.11
N THR A 114 -5.21 19.38 1.09
CA THR A 114 -5.63 19.61 -0.31
C THR A 114 -6.51 18.47 -0.80
N ARG A 115 -6.89 18.47 -2.08
CA ARG A 115 -7.77 17.44 -2.65
C ARG A 115 -7.05 16.11 -2.81
N ALA A 116 -7.76 15.03 -2.51
CA ALA A 116 -7.31 13.65 -2.75
C ALA A 116 -7.65 13.22 -4.19
N ASP A 117 -6.74 13.49 -5.12
CA ASP A 117 -6.95 13.23 -6.55
C ASP A 117 -6.65 11.79 -6.98
N VAL A 118 -6.03 11.02 -6.09
CA VAL A 118 -5.87 9.56 -6.19
C VAL A 118 -6.49 8.96 -4.94
N LEU A 119 -7.41 8.00 -5.11
CA LEU A 119 -8.02 7.23 -4.04
C LEU A 119 -8.01 5.76 -4.45
N GLN A 120 -7.13 4.97 -3.85
CA GLN A 120 -6.94 3.55 -4.21
C GLN A 120 -7.00 2.73 -2.92
N VAL A 121 -8.02 1.87 -2.79
CA VAL A 121 -8.11 0.91 -1.70
C VAL A 121 -7.32 -0.33 -2.10
N ILE A 122 -6.26 -0.64 -1.36
CA ILE A 122 -5.42 -1.82 -1.55
C ILE A 122 -5.85 -2.86 -0.53
N GLY A 123 -6.15 -4.07 -0.98
CA GLY A 123 -6.65 -5.17 -0.16
C GLY A 123 -5.77 -6.41 -0.28
N VAL A 124 -5.67 -7.15 0.82
CA VAL A 124 -5.09 -8.50 0.87
C VAL A 124 -6.04 -9.43 1.63
N ASP A 125 -6.25 -10.64 1.11
CA ASP A 125 -7.18 -11.62 1.70
C ASP A 125 -6.56 -12.48 2.82
N GLY A 126 -5.22 -12.44 2.96
CA GLY A 126 -4.46 -13.28 3.89
C GLY A 126 -4.31 -14.74 3.46
N LYS A 127 -4.78 -15.10 2.25
CA LYS A 127 -4.75 -16.42 1.62
C LYS A 127 -3.95 -16.44 0.30
N GLY A 128 -3.31 -15.32 -0.04
CA GLY A 128 -2.45 -15.16 -1.21
C GLY A 128 -3.12 -14.47 -2.39
N GLY A 129 -4.33 -13.92 -2.21
CA GLY A 129 -5.02 -13.05 -3.14
C GLY A 129 -5.03 -11.59 -2.68
N GLY A 130 -5.34 -10.69 -3.60
CA GLY A 130 -5.38 -9.26 -3.32
C GLY A 130 -6.16 -8.48 -4.36
N GLY A 131 -6.28 -7.18 -4.13
CA GLY A 131 -6.95 -6.30 -5.08
C GLY A 131 -6.56 -4.83 -4.93
N VAL A 132 -6.74 -4.09 -6.02
CA VAL A 132 -6.67 -2.62 -6.01
C VAL A 132 -7.96 -2.06 -6.57
N MET A 133 -8.68 -1.30 -5.74
CA MET A 133 -9.92 -0.64 -6.12
C MET A 133 -9.73 0.88 -6.14
N GLY A 134 -9.75 1.46 -7.34
CA GLY A 134 -9.74 2.89 -7.54
C GLY A 134 -11.11 3.52 -7.32
N MET A 135 -11.14 4.73 -6.77
CA MET A 135 -12.36 5.52 -6.62
C MET A 135 -12.21 6.82 -7.40
N ALA A 136 -13.16 7.09 -8.31
CA ALA A 136 -13.16 8.37 -9.02
C ALA A 136 -13.31 9.52 -8.02
N ARG A 137 -12.45 10.54 -8.15
CA ARG A 137 -12.36 11.65 -7.18
C ARG A 137 -13.64 12.47 -7.09
N ASP A 138 -14.44 12.45 -8.16
CA ASP A 138 -15.66 13.23 -8.34
C ASP A 138 -16.92 12.46 -7.89
N LEU A 139 -16.78 11.27 -7.28
CA LEU A 139 -17.90 10.54 -6.70
C LEU A 139 -18.65 11.40 -5.68
N TYR A 140 -19.94 11.65 -5.90
CA TYR A 140 -20.76 12.50 -5.05
C TYR A 140 -21.41 11.70 -3.94
N VAL A 141 -20.88 11.84 -2.72
CA VAL A 141 -21.18 10.96 -1.59
C VAL A 141 -21.44 11.76 -0.32
N PRO A 142 -22.09 11.16 0.70
CA PRO A 142 -22.09 11.72 2.05
C PRO A 142 -20.66 11.78 2.58
N LEU A 143 -20.21 12.96 3.01
CA LEU A 143 -18.88 13.12 3.60
C LEU A 143 -18.93 12.82 5.10
N SER A 144 -17.83 12.32 5.65
CA SER A 144 -17.71 12.16 7.11
C SER A 144 -17.64 13.49 7.86
N THR A 145 -17.34 14.58 7.15
CA THR A 145 -17.32 15.94 7.69
C THR A 145 -18.69 16.62 7.64
N GLY A 146 -19.75 15.90 7.24
CA GLY A 146 -21.10 16.41 7.07
C GLY A 146 -21.45 16.76 5.62
N GLY A 147 -22.75 16.78 5.33
CA GLY A 147 -23.28 17.09 4.00
C GLY A 147 -22.92 16.08 2.90
N ARG A 148 -23.11 16.49 1.65
CA ARG A 148 -22.71 15.74 0.45
C ARG A 148 -21.72 16.54 -0.37
N GLY A 149 -20.74 15.85 -0.95
CA GLY A 149 -19.73 16.47 -1.78
C GLY A 149 -19.00 15.44 -2.63
N LYS A 150 -18.09 15.93 -3.47
CA LYS A 150 -17.12 15.07 -4.16
C LYS A 150 -16.24 14.38 -3.13
N ILE A 151 -16.01 13.08 -3.28
CA ILE A 151 -15.32 12.27 -2.28
C ILE A 151 -13.93 12.81 -1.94
N ASN A 152 -13.23 13.42 -2.90
CA ASN A 152 -11.90 14.00 -2.69
C ASN A 152 -11.85 15.25 -1.79
N SER A 153 -13.01 15.85 -1.50
CA SER A 153 -13.12 17.05 -0.66
C SER A 153 -13.06 16.73 0.84
N ALA A 154 -13.31 15.47 1.23
CA ALA A 154 -13.23 15.07 2.64
C ALA A 154 -11.83 15.33 3.23
N MET A 155 -10.77 15.12 2.45
CA MET A 155 -9.40 15.44 2.89
C MET A 155 -9.17 16.94 3.10
N VAL A 156 -9.79 17.81 2.27
CA VAL A 156 -9.69 19.27 2.45
C VAL A 156 -10.31 19.67 3.79
N PHE A 157 -11.53 19.21 4.05
CA PHE A 157 -12.29 19.62 5.23
C PHE A 157 -11.78 19.01 6.53
N GLY A 158 -11.46 17.70 6.54
CA GLY A 158 -11.17 16.97 7.77
C GLY A 158 -9.85 16.19 7.75
N GLY A 159 -9.00 16.42 6.76
CA GLY A 159 -7.75 15.70 6.60
C GLY A 159 -7.94 14.24 6.17
N PRO A 160 -6.84 13.48 6.05
CA PRO A 160 -6.87 12.11 5.55
C PRO A 160 -7.65 11.14 6.45
N ARG A 161 -7.78 11.42 7.75
CA ARG A 161 -8.67 10.64 8.64
C ARG A 161 -10.14 10.78 8.21
N ALA A 162 -10.60 11.99 7.89
CA ALA A 162 -11.94 12.18 7.33
C ALA A 162 -12.08 11.55 5.94
N GLN A 163 -11.03 11.58 5.11
CA GLN A 163 -11.03 10.87 3.83
C GLN A 163 -11.24 9.36 4.02
N VAL A 164 -10.49 8.72 4.93
CA VAL A 164 -10.67 7.29 5.26
C VAL A 164 -12.07 7.01 5.78
N SER A 165 -12.58 7.82 6.72
CA SER A 165 -13.93 7.65 7.26
C SER A 165 -15.02 7.79 6.19
N THR A 166 -14.84 8.71 5.25
CA THR A 166 -15.74 8.87 4.10
C THR A 166 -15.70 7.63 3.20
N VAL A 167 -14.51 7.14 2.85
CA VAL A 167 -14.37 5.92 2.04
C VAL A 167 -14.99 4.71 2.76
N ARG A 168 -14.70 4.51 4.06
CA ARG A 168 -15.31 3.43 4.87
C ARG A 168 -16.84 3.52 4.84
N LYS A 169 -17.42 4.71 5.01
CA LYS A 169 -18.88 4.91 4.97
C LYS A 169 -19.48 4.56 3.60
N VAL A 170 -18.76 4.85 2.52
CA VAL A 170 -19.23 4.59 1.15
C VAL A 170 -19.12 3.11 0.77
N THR A 171 -18.02 2.45 1.17
CA THR A 171 -17.71 1.08 0.72
C THR A 171 -18.13 0.00 1.70
N GLY A 172 -18.21 0.33 3.00
CA GLY A 172 -18.37 -0.63 4.09
C GLY A 172 -17.10 -1.45 4.39
N LEU A 173 -15.96 -1.14 3.78
CA LEU A 173 -14.72 -1.88 3.97
C LEU A 173 -13.98 -1.45 5.26
N PRO A 174 -13.41 -2.38 6.04
CA PRO A 174 -12.66 -2.07 7.26
C PRO A 174 -11.23 -1.59 6.93
N ILE A 175 -11.12 -0.43 6.28
CA ILE A 175 -9.82 0.18 5.92
C ILE A 175 -9.05 0.52 7.19
N GLU A 176 -7.86 -0.02 7.43
CA GLU A 176 -7.10 0.16 8.68
C GLU A 176 -6.57 1.59 8.85
N GLY A 177 -6.16 2.21 7.74
CA GLY A 177 -5.58 3.53 7.73
C GLY A 177 -5.24 3.98 6.32
N TYR A 178 -4.36 4.98 6.24
CA TYR A 178 -3.98 5.59 4.97
C TYR A 178 -2.47 5.73 4.81
N VAL A 179 -2.06 5.87 3.57
CA VAL A 179 -0.78 6.49 3.18
C VAL A 179 -1.10 7.65 2.24
N VAL A 180 -0.50 8.83 2.47
CA VAL A 180 -0.69 10.04 1.66
C VAL A 180 0.64 10.45 1.06
N LEU A 181 0.63 10.77 -0.23
CA LEU A 181 1.80 11.24 -0.96
C LEU A 181 1.44 12.35 -1.95
N GLY A 182 2.32 13.34 -2.10
CA GLY A 182 2.20 14.40 -3.10
C GLY A 182 3.04 14.11 -4.35
N PHE A 183 2.95 14.96 -5.37
CA PHE A 183 3.63 14.71 -6.65
C PHE A 183 5.15 14.63 -6.54
N THR A 184 5.78 15.57 -5.83
CA THR A 184 7.25 15.57 -5.66
C THR A 184 7.73 14.34 -4.90
N GLY A 185 6.98 13.92 -3.87
CA GLY A 185 7.28 12.70 -3.13
C GLY A 185 7.17 11.46 -4.00
N PHE A 186 6.12 11.39 -4.82
CA PHE A 186 5.92 10.30 -5.78
C PHE A 186 7.08 10.19 -6.78
N THR A 187 7.43 11.26 -7.48
CA THR A 187 8.51 11.22 -8.49
C THR A 187 9.83 10.81 -7.85
N ARG A 188 10.15 11.39 -6.68
CA ARG A 188 11.38 11.09 -5.96
C ARG A 188 11.48 9.61 -5.56
N ILE A 189 10.43 9.02 -5.00
CA ILE A 189 10.44 7.60 -4.62
C ILE A 189 10.64 6.72 -5.86
N VAL A 190 9.95 7.03 -6.96
CA VAL A 190 10.07 6.26 -8.20
C VAL A 190 11.49 6.32 -8.75
N ASP A 191 12.08 7.52 -8.82
CA ASP A 191 13.44 7.71 -9.33
C ASP A 191 14.50 7.09 -8.39
N GLU A 192 14.35 7.22 -7.07
CA GLU A 192 15.24 6.59 -6.07
C GLU A 192 15.26 5.06 -6.19
N GLN A 193 14.17 4.46 -6.66
CA GLN A 193 14.09 3.02 -6.89
C GLN A 193 14.54 2.62 -8.30
N GLY A 194 14.87 3.55 -9.19
CA GLY A 194 15.26 3.26 -10.58
C GLY A 194 14.06 3.06 -11.52
N GLY A 195 12.94 3.74 -11.28
CA GLY A 195 11.75 3.74 -12.15
C GLY A 195 10.76 2.60 -11.88
N ILE A 196 9.64 2.57 -12.62
CA ILE A 196 8.61 1.54 -12.50
C ILE A 196 8.53 0.71 -13.80
N PRO A 197 8.84 -0.60 -13.76
CA PRO A 197 8.64 -1.48 -14.90
C PRO A 197 7.15 -1.73 -15.11
N ILE A 198 6.63 -1.44 -16.29
CA ILE A 198 5.20 -1.53 -16.62
C ILE A 198 5.00 -1.86 -18.10
N VAL A 199 3.93 -2.60 -18.40
CA VAL A 199 3.48 -2.85 -19.78
C VAL A 199 2.32 -1.91 -20.08
N ILE A 200 2.54 -0.97 -20.98
CA ILE A 200 1.53 0.01 -21.37
C ILE A 200 0.69 -0.56 -22.52
N PRO A 201 -0.63 -0.75 -22.36
CA PRO A 201 -1.44 -1.43 -23.37
C PRO A 201 -1.67 -0.58 -24.63
N LYS A 202 -1.72 0.74 -24.47
CA LYS A 202 -1.93 1.70 -25.56
C LYS A 202 -1.14 2.96 -25.29
N THR A 203 -0.55 3.53 -26.34
CA THR A 203 0.17 4.80 -26.26
C THR A 203 -0.71 5.87 -25.62
N VAL A 204 -0.16 6.56 -24.62
CA VAL A 204 -0.83 7.66 -23.90
C VAL A 204 -0.11 8.96 -24.24
N VAL A 205 -0.89 9.98 -24.62
CA VAL A 205 -0.39 11.35 -24.75
C VAL A 205 -0.82 12.14 -23.52
N ALA A 206 0.13 12.46 -22.66
CA ALA A 206 -0.10 13.23 -21.46
C ALA A 206 -0.19 14.73 -21.81
N SER A 207 -1.39 15.18 -22.15
CA SER A 207 -1.70 16.55 -22.57
C SER A 207 -1.24 17.61 -21.57
N HIS A 208 -1.41 17.33 -20.28
CA HIS A 208 -1.00 18.21 -19.19
C HIS A 208 0.52 18.27 -18.96
N ALA A 209 1.29 17.41 -19.63
CA ALA A 209 2.73 17.26 -19.47
C ALA A 209 3.47 17.61 -20.78
N ARG A 210 3.07 18.72 -21.44
CA ARG A 210 3.59 19.16 -22.75
C ARG A 210 3.44 18.08 -23.83
N ASN A 211 2.28 17.43 -23.87
CA ASN A 211 1.99 16.33 -24.79
C ASN A 211 3.01 15.19 -24.73
N MET A 212 3.56 14.89 -23.55
CA MET A 212 4.50 13.78 -23.36
C MET A 212 3.89 12.47 -23.85
N VAL A 213 4.60 11.79 -24.75
CA VAL A 213 4.17 10.51 -25.31
C VAL A 213 4.77 9.35 -24.50
N ILE A 214 3.89 8.50 -23.98
CA ILE A 214 4.25 7.25 -23.29
C ILE A 214 3.80 6.13 -24.22
N LYS A 215 4.77 5.49 -24.90
CA LYS A 215 4.49 4.50 -25.95
C LYS A 215 3.84 3.24 -25.37
N ALA A 216 3.08 2.51 -26.18
CA ALA A 216 2.65 1.14 -25.85
C ALA A 216 3.86 0.20 -25.73
N GLY A 217 3.69 -0.88 -24.96
CA GLY A 217 4.69 -1.93 -24.76
C GLY A 217 5.38 -1.88 -23.39
N PRO A 218 6.26 -2.87 -23.11
CA PRO A 218 7.05 -2.94 -21.89
C PRO A 218 8.07 -1.81 -21.83
N GLN A 219 8.12 -1.11 -20.70
CA GLN A 219 9.12 -0.07 -20.45
C GLN A 219 9.30 0.18 -18.95
N THR A 220 10.35 0.91 -18.60
CA THR A 220 10.55 1.43 -17.23
C THR A 220 10.25 2.91 -17.22
N LEU A 221 9.19 3.31 -16.52
CA LEU A 221 8.82 4.72 -16.38
C LEU A 221 9.69 5.39 -15.31
N THR A 222 10.34 6.51 -15.66
CA THR A 222 10.88 7.47 -14.69
C THR A 222 9.76 8.06 -13.83
N GLY A 223 10.10 8.70 -12.72
CA GLY A 223 9.14 9.37 -11.84
C GLY A 223 8.27 10.37 -12.59
N LYS A 224 8.88 11.17 -13.48
CA LYS A 224 8.15 12.11 -14.33
C LYS A 224 7.18 11.41 -15.29
N GLN A 225 7.60 10.33 -15.95
CA GLN A 225 6.73 9.58 -16.86
C GLN A 225 5.61 8.85 -16.13
N ALA A 226 5.90 8.23 -14.98
CA ALA A 226 4.91 7.56 -14.14
C ALA A 226 3.87 8.57 -13.61
N LEU A 227 4.31 9.77 -13.23
CA LEU A 227 3.40 10.83 -12.78
C LEU A 227 2.53 11.32 -13.94
N ALA A 228 3.11 11.51 -15.13
CA ALA A 228 2.37 11.91 -16.32
C ALA A 228 1.33 10.82 -16.70
N TYR A 229 1.70 9.55 -16.63
CA TYR A 229 0.81 8.42 -16.88
C TYR A 229 -0.39 8.41 -15.92
N ALA A 230 -0.12 8.54 -14.62
CA ALA A 230 -1.13 8.47 -13.55
C ALA A 230 -2.03 9.73 -13.46
N ARG A 231 -1.65 10.83 -14.11
CA ARG A 231 -2.40 12.10 -14.09
C ARG A 231 -3.20 12.35 -15.37
N GLU A 232 -2.88 11.67 -16.47
CA GLU A 232 -3.59 11.89 -17.72
C GLU A 232 -5.04 11.42 -17.64
N ARG A 233 -5.95 12.24 -18.17
CA ARG A 233 -7.40 11.97 -18.18
C ARG A 233 -8.10 12.53 -19.41
N LYS A 234 -7.54 13.56 -20.06
CA LYS A 234 -8.24 14.29 -21.13
C LYS A 234 -8.17 13.52 -22.45
N THR A 235 -7.06 12.82 -22.68
CA THR A 235 -6.85 12.02 -23.89
C THR A 235 -7.34 10.58 -23.74
N LEU A 236 -7.83 10.20 -22.57
CA LEU A 236 -8.33 8.85 -22.29
C LEU A 236 -9.81 8.73 -22.66
N PRO A 237 -10.24 7.63 -23.30
CA PRO A 237 -11.62 7.47 -23.75
C PRO A 237 -12.63 7.43 -22.59
N ASP A 238 -12.23 6.88 -21.44
CA ASP A 238 -13.05 6.83 -20.22
C ASP A 238 -12.62 7.85 -19.15
N GLY A 239 -11.92 8.91 -19.57
CA GLY A 239 -11.68 10.10 -18.75
C GLY A 239 -11.02 9.82 -17.40
N ASP A 240 -11.67 10.27 -16.33
CA ASP A 240 -11.20 10.10 -14.95
C ASP A 240 -11.15 8.62 -14.52
N PHE A 241 -12.02 7.76 -15.09
CA PHE A 241 -11.99 6.33 -14.81
C PHE A 241 -10.75 5.67 -15.40
N GLY A 242 -10.33 6.11 -16.58
CA GLY A 242 -9.06 5.69 -17.20
C GLY A 242 -7.87 6.13 -16.35
N ARG A 243 -7.88 7.38 -15.87
CA ARG A 243 -6.85 7.88 -14.95
C ARG A 243 -6.78 7.04 -13.67
N SER A 244 -7.92 6.74 -13.06
CA SER A 244 -8.00 5.89 -11.85
C SER A 244 -7.46 4.48 -12.12
N ARG A 245 -7.66 3.95 -13.33
CA ARG A 245 -7.10 2.66 -13.75
C ARG A 245 -5.57 2.71 -13.86
N HIS A 246 -5.03 3.73 -14.52
CA HIS A 246 -3.58 3.94 -14.64
C HIS A 246 -2.90 4.09 -13.27
N GLN A 247 -3.55 4.77 -12.32
CA GLN A 247 -3.06 4.87 -10.94
C GLN A 247 -2.96 3.49 -10.27
N GLY A 248 -3.98 2.64 -10.44
CA GLY A 248 -3.96 1.26 -9.94
C GLY A 248 -2.89 0.40 -10.62
N GLU A 249 -2.67 0.57 -11.92
CA GLU A 249 -1.60 -0.11 -12.69
C GLU A 249 -0.21 0.28 -12.18
N VAL A 250 0.02 1.56 -11.89
CA VAL A 250 1.26 2.06 -11.29
C VAL A 250 1.51 1.45 -9.91
N ILE A 251 0.49 1.37 -9.06
CA ILE A 251 0.58 0.72 -7.74
C ILE A 251 0.91 -0.76 -7.88
N LEU A 252 0.24 -1.46 -8.80
CA LEU A 252 0.47 -2.88 -9.04
C LEU A 252 1.88 -3.15 -9.58
N ALA A 253 2.33 -2.35 -10.54
CA ALA A 253 3.69 -2.43 -11.09
C ALA A 253 4.76 -2.20 -10.00
N ALA A 254 4.54 -1.22 -9.12
CA ALA A 254 5.40 -1.00 -7.96
C ALA A 254 5.38 -2.18 -6.97
N ALA A 255 4.22 -2.78 -6.72
CA ALA A 255 4.08 -3.96 -5.87
C ALA A 255 4.80 -5.19 -6.45
N VAL A 256 4.68 -5.43 -7.76
CA VAL A 256 5.40 -6.51 -8.47
C VAL A 256 6.91 -6.28 -8.38
N LYS A 257 7.38 -5.06 -8.63
CA LYS A 257 8.79 -4.72 -8.47
C LYS A 257 9.28 -4.97 -7.05
N ALA A 258 8.52 -4.54 -6.04
CA ALA A 258 8.86 -4.78 -4.64
C ALA A 258 8.92 -6.27 -4.32
N LYS A 259 7.97 -7.07 -4.82
CA LYS A 259 7.96 -8.53 -4.66
C LYS A 259 9.23 -9.17 -5.21
N LEU A 260 9.67 -8.76 -6.41
CA LEU A 260 10.91 -9.25 -7.04
C LEU A 260 12.17 -8.86 -6.27
N ALA A 261 12.18 -7.70 -5.60
CA ALA A 261 13.29 -7.29 -4.73
C ALA A 261 13.34 -8.08 -3.40
N GLY A 262 12.29 -8.84 -3.09
CA GLY A 262 12.18 -9.64 -1.87
C GLY A 262 11.86 -8.82 -0.61
N PRO A 263 11.46 -9.50 0.47
CA PRO A 263 10.99 -8.84 1.70
C PRO A 263 12.09 -8.02 2.40
N ILE A 264 13.36 -8.35 2.18
CA ILE A 264 14.50 -7.61 2.75
C ILE A 264 14.55 -6.14 2.30
N ALA A 265 13.91 -5.79 1.17
CA ALA A 265 13.82 -4.43 0.67
C ALA A 265 12.75 -3.56 1.37
N ILE A 266 11.80 -4.17 2.10
CA ILE A 266 10.67 -3.47 2.72
C ILE A 266 11.12 -2.31 3.62
N PRO A 267 12.08 -2.46 4.55
CA PRO A 267 12.47 -1.38 5.45
C PRO A 267 13.00 -0.14 4.71
N SER A 268 13.75 -0.36 3.62
CA SER A 268 14.23 0.74 2.76
C SER A 268 13.08 1.45 2.05
N ALA A 269 12.12 0.70 1.50
CA ALA A 269 10.94 1.29 0.85
C ALA A 269 10.10 2.12 1.84
N LEU A 270 9.87 1.59 3.06
CA LEU A 270 9.17 2.30 4.13
C LEU A 270 9.92 3.58 4.57
N THR A 271 11.25 3.52 4.60
CA THR A 271 12.10 4.69 4.93
C THR A 271 12.01 5.75 3.84
N SER A 272 12.12 5.38 2.56
CA SER A 272 11.98 6.32 1.44
C SER A 272 10.59 6.97 1.43
N PHE A 273 9.53 6.19 1.67
CA PHE A 273 8.19 6.75 1.83
C PHE A 273 8.12 7.74 3.00
N SER A 274 8.67 7.37 4.16
CA SER A 274 8.57 8.19 5.38
C SER A 274 9.21 9.57 5.28
N LYS A 275 10.16 9.76 4.35
CA LYS A 275 10.80 11.05 4.09
C LYS A 275 9.87 12.06 3.41
N VAL A 276 8.84 11.61 2.69
CA VAL A 276 8.04 12.46 1.79
C VAL A 276 6.53 12.25 1.90
N GLY A 277 6.10 11.17 2.55
CA GLY A 277 4.70 10.82 2.76
C GLY A 277 4.23 11.02 4.19
N LYS A 278 2.93 10.80 4.41
CA LYS A 278 2.27 10.81 5.72
C LYS A 278 1.38 9.58 5.87
N SER A 279 1.20 9.11 7.10
CA SER A 279 0.35 7.96 7.41
C SER A 279 -0.10 7.98 8.86
N ASN A 280 -1.24 7.35 9.14
CA ASN A 280 -1.67 7.03 10.50
C ASN A 280 -1.48 5.55 10.88
N LEU A 281 -0.93 4.71 9.97
CA LEU A 281 -0.68 3.30 10.25
C LEU A 281 0.50 3.18 11.22
N THR A 282 0.37 2.29 12.21
CA THR A 282 1.50 1.96 13.09
C THR A 282 2.59 1.24 12.31
N ALA A 283 3.81 1.22 12.84
CA ALA A 283 4.92 0.48 12.27
C ALA A 283 4.61 -1.03 12.12
N GLU A 284 3.90 -1.62 13.09
CA GLU A 284 3.41 -2.99 13.00
C GLU A 284 2.41 -3.18 11.86
N GLN A 285 1.41 -2.30 11.77
CA GLN A 285 0.37 -2.39 10.75
C GLN A 285 0.96 -2.33 9.34
N ILE A 286 1.81 -1.34 9.04
CA ILE A 286 2.36 -1.18 7.70
C ILE A 286 3.40 -2.26 7.36
N LEU A 287 4.21 -2.69 8.34
CA LEU A 287 5.25 -3.68 8.11
C LEU A 287 4.63 -5.04 7.79
N THR A 288 3.63 -5.45 8.58
CA THR A 288 2.88 -6.69 8.34
C THR A 288 2.01 -6.61 7.09
N PHE A 289 1.39 -5.46 6.79
CA PHE A 289 0.60 -5.28 5.57
C PHE A 289 1.48 -5.36 4.31
N THR A 290 2.59 -4.63 4.29
CA THR A 290 3.54 -4.65 3.17
C THR A 290 4.13 -6.05 2.98
N ALA A 291 4.50 -6.74 4.07
CA ALA A 291 4.94 -8.13 4.01
C ALA A 291 3.83 -9.07 3.49
N GLY A 292 2.55 -8.80 3.81
CA GLY A 292 1.39 -9.48 3.24
C GLY A 292 1.31 -9.37 1.72
N LEU A 293 1.63 -8.19 1.16
CA LEU A 293 1.68 -8.01 -0.30
C LEU A 293 2.72 -8.93 -0.97
N HIS A 294 3.82 -9.27 -0.30
CA HIS A 294 4.80 -10.24 -0.83
C HIS A 294 4.24 -11.66 -0.91
N GLN A 295 3.24 -12.00 -0.08
CA GLN A 295 2.57 -13.31 -0.09
C GLN A 295 1.47 -13.39 -1.17
N VAL A 296 1.03 -12.26 -1.72
CA VAL A 296 0.02 -12.24 -2.79
C VAL A 296 0.63 -12.74 -4.09
N SER A 297 -0.04 -13.69 -4.75
CA SER A 297 0.34 -14.13 -6.09
C SER A 297 0.01 -13.03 -7.10
N PRO A 298 0.95 -12.60 -7.98
CA PRO A 298 0.65 -11.66 -9.04
C PRO A 298 -0.48 -12.12 -9.98
N LEU A 299 -0.73 -13.43 -10.05
CA LEU A 299 -1.82 -14.03 -10.84
C LEU A 299 -3.19 -13.97 -10.13
N LYS A 300 -3.22 -13.63 -8.83
CA LYS A 300 -4.43 -13.52 -7.99
C LYS A 300 -4.63 -12.08 -7.50
N VAL A 301 -4.27 -11.10 -8.33
CA VAL A 301 -4.52 -9.68 -8.06
C VAL A 301 -5.53 -9.14 -9.06
N GLY A 302 -6.73 -8.85 -8.55
CA GLY A 302 -7.73 -8.15 -9.33
C GLY A 302 -7.62 -6.65 -9.24
N ARG A 303 -8.31 -5.97 -10.15
CA ARG A 303 -8.39 -4.51 -10.17
C ARG A 303 -9.79 -4.06 -10.56
N GLY A 304 -10.24 -2.98 -9.94
CA GLY A 304 -11.52 -2.38 -10.25
C GLY A 304 -11.49 -0.87 -10.10
N VAL A 305 -12.39 -0.18 -10.79
CA VAL A 305 -12.64 1.24 -10.55
C VAL A 305 -14.10 1.38 -10.17
N ALA A 306 -14.38 2.05 -9.06
CA ALA A 306 -15.73 2.41 -8.66
C ALA A 306 -16.24 3.52 -9.59
N LYS A 307 -16.91 3.12 -10.67
CA LYS A 307 -17.46 4.00 -11.70
C LYS A 307 -18.92 4.35 -11.44
N GLY A 308 -19.41 5.33 -12.19
CA GLY A 308 -20.80 5.78 -12.10
C GLY A 308 -21.18 6.69 -13.27
N ALA A 309 -22.46 7.03 -13.35
CA ALA A 309 -22.94 7.97 -14.36
C ALA A 309 -22.47 9.40 -14.04
N PHE A 310 -22.27 10.20 -15.08
CA PHE A 310 -22.02 11.63 -14.91
C PHE A 310 -23.31 12.37 -14.56
N GLY A 311 -23.21 13.39 -13.72
CA GLY A 311 -24.33 14.26 -13.38
C GLY A 311 -23.86 15.63 -12.94
N THR A 312 -24.80 16.44 -12.47
CA THR A 312 -24.54 17.78 -11.95
C THR A 312 -25.12 17.94 -10.56
N ALA A 313 -24.38 18.53 -9.64
CA ALA A 313 -24.86 18.97 -8.33
C ALA A 313 -24.22 20.31 -7.95
N GLY A 314 -25.02 21.29 -7.57
CA GLY A 314 -24.53 22.62 -7.17
C GLY A 314 -23.64 23.29 -8.23
N GLY A 315 -24.00 23.15 -9.52
CA GLY A 315 -23.22 23.69 -10.65
C GLY A 315 -21.91 22.96 -10.97
N GLN A 316 -21.62 21.84 -10.30
CA GLN A 316 -20.42 21.04 -10.53
C GLN A 316 -20.75 19.72 -11.21
N SER A 317 -19.92 19.30 -12.17
CA SER A 317 -19.95 17.94 -12.69
C SER A 317 -19.50 16.94 -11.62
N ILE A 318 -20.26 15.87 -11.46
CA ILE A 318 -20.07 14.82 -10.47
C ILE A 318 -20.18 13.42 -11.09
N VAL A 319 -19.74 12.40 -10.33
CA VAL A 319 -20.01 10.99 -10.61
C VAL A 319 -21.02 10.47 -9.60
N VAL A 320 -22.15 9.96 -10.07
CA VAL A 320 -23.20 9.36 -9.23
C VAL A 320 -22.90 7.88 -9.04
N LEU A 321 -22.81 7.44 -7.78
CA LEU A 321 -22.59 6.02 -7.45
C LEU A 321 -23.71 5.14 -8.03
N GLY A 322 -23.34 4.25 -8.96
CA GLY A 322 -24.23 3.27 -9.56
C GLY A 322 -24.14 1.88 -8.93
N ASN A 323 -24.97 0.96 -9.43
CA ASN A 323 -24.99 -0.44 -8.99
C ASN A 323 -23.67 -1.17 -9.25
N GLU A 324 -22.95 -0.81 -10.31
CA GLU A 324 -21.63 -1.39 -10.62
C GLU A 324 -20.60 -1.12 -9.51
N ALA A 325 -20.48 0.13 -9.04
CA ALA A 325 -19.59 0.45 -7.92
C ALA A 325 -19.99 -0.30 -6.64
N ARG A 326 -21.29 -0.42 -6.35
CA ARG A 326 -21.77 -1.16 -5.16
C ARG A 326 -21.45 -2.65 -5.26
N ARG A 327 -21.58 -3.25 -6.45
CA ARG A 327 -21.15 -4.65 -6.69
C ARG A 327 -19.65 -4.80 -6.46
N LEU A 328 -18.84 -3.89 -6.98
CA LEU A 328 -17.40 -3.90 -6.76
C LEU A 328 -17.04 -3.81 -5.27
N PHE A 329 -17.72 -2.95 -4.51
CA PHE A 329 -17.52 -2.88 -3.05
C PHE A 329 -17.86 -4.20 -2.35
N SER A 330 -18.94 -4.86 -2.78
CA SER A 330 -19.34 -6.15 -2.23
C SER A 330 -18.35 -7.26 -2.59
N GLN A 331 -17.88 -7.29 -3.84
CA GLN A 331 -16.88 -8.25 -4.32
C GLN A 331 -15.58 -8.10 -3.54
N PHE A 332 -15.17 -6.87 -3.22
CA PHE A 332 -13.91 -6.63 -2.54
C PHE A 332 -13.93 -6.87 -1.02
N ARG A 333 -15.04 -7.32 -0.43
CA ARG A 333 -15.17 -7.48 1.03
C ARG A 333 -14.17 -8.47 1.62
N ASP A 334 -13.74 -9.45 0.84
CA ASP A 334 -12.76 -10.46 1.25
C ASP A 334 -11.31 -10.05 0.96
N GLY A 335 -11.06 -8.81 0.52
CA GLY A 335 -9.73 -8.31 0.22
C GLY A 335 -9.16 -8.78 -1.12
N ASN A 336 -9.92 -9.53 -1.91
CA ASN A 336 -9.53 -10.05 -3.21
C ASN A 336 -10.45 -9.52 -4.31
N LEU A 337 -9.90 -9.28 -5.50
CA LEU A 337 -10.66 -8.90 -6.69
C LEU A 337 -10.39 -9.81 -7.89
N SER A 338 -9.58 -10.85 -7.72
CA SER A 338 -9.27 -11.82 -8.77
C SER A 338 -10.43 -12.76 -9.07
#